data_AF-A0A2P6S2U4-F1
#
_entry.id   AF-A0A2P6S2U4-F1
#
_cell.length_a   1.000
_cell.length_b   1.000
_cell.length_c   1.000
_cell.angle_alpha   90.00
_cell.angle_beta   90.00
_cell.angle_gamma   90.00
#
_symmetry.space_group_name_H-M   'P 1'
#
loop_
_entity.id
_entity.type
_entity.pdbx_description
1 polymer ?
#
loop_
_entity_poly.entity_id
_entity_poly.type
_entity_poly.pdbx_seq_one_letter_code
_entity_poly.pdbx_strand_id
1 'polypeptide(L)'
;MVLGCFRIRLVAVATQKFVAEVATDALQQCKARQAAVVKDKRDKQQKDKRPILTIEDLSKALHEYGVNVKHQEYFADSPLTGIDPASREE
;
A
#
# COMPACT_ATOMS: atom_id res chain seq x y z
N MET A 1 26.89 32.26 -1.61
CA MET A 1 25.98 31.45 -0.75
C MET A 1 24.57 31.28 -1.33
N VAL A 2 23.98 32.30 -1.98
CA VAL A 2 22.59 32.26 -2.50
C VAL A 2 22.34 31.27 -3.64
N LEU A 3 23.34 31.03 -4.51
CA LEU A 3 23.22 30.11 -5.65
C LEU A 3 23.15 28.62 -5.24
N GLY A 4 23.74 28.25 -4.10
CA GLY A 4 23.71 26.88 -3.56
C GLY A 4 22.32 26.48 -3.04
N CYS A 5 21.62 27.41 -2.37
CA CYS A 5 20.27 27.18 -1.87
C CYS A 5 19.23 27.02 -2.98
N PHE A 6 19.47 27.58 -4.17
CA PHE A 6 18.56 27.42 -5.31
C PHE A 6 18.57 25.99 -5.86
N ARG A 7 19.76 25.39 -6.01
CA ARG A 7 19.89 24.00 -6.49
C ARG A 7 19.23 23.00 -5.53
N ILE A 8 19.45 23.17 -4.22
CA ILE A 8 18.85 22.31 -3.20
C ILE A 8 17.32 22.45 -3.21
N ARG A 9 16.79 23.68 -3.35
CA ARG A 9 15.34 23.90 -3.43
C ARG A 9 14.72 23.28 -4.69
N LEU A 10 15.41 23.35 -5.83
CA LEU A 10 14.93 22.72 -7.07
C LEU A 10 14.84 21.19 -6.94
N VAL A 11 15.89 20.56 -6.42
CA VAL A 11 15.91 19.11 -6.17
C VAL A 11 14.82 18.74 -5.14
N ALA A 12 14.66 19.52 -4.08
CA ALA A 12 13.63 19.28 -3.08
C ALA A 12 12.21 19.30 -3.68
N VAL A 13 11.90 20.29 -4.53
CA VAL A 13 10.59 20.38 -5.21
C VAL A 13 10.40 19.22 -6.18
N ALA A 14 11.44 18.82 -6.93
CA ALA A 14 11.36 17.67 -7.82
C ALA A 14 11.07 16.36 -7.06
N THR A 15 11.74 16.13 -5.93
CA THR A 15 11.47 14.96 -5.07
C THR A 15 10.08 15.01 -4.45
N GLN A 16 9.62 16.18 -4.01
CA GLN A 16 8.26 16.35 -3.49
C GLN A 16 7.21 16.01 -4.55
N LYS A 17 7.39 16.47 -5.79
CA LYS A 17 6.51 16.13 -6.91
C LYS A 17 6.50 14.63 -7.16
N PHE A 18 7.67 14.01 -7.22
CA PHE A 18 7.79 12.57 -7.46
C PHE A 18 7.04 11.75 -6.40
N VAL A 19 7.26 12.03 -5.12
CA VAL A 19 6.58 11.33 -4.02
C VAL A 19 5.06 11.58 -4.05
N ALA A 20 4.63 12.79 -4.39
CA ALA A 20 3.22 13.14 -4.51
C ALA A 20 2.51 12.39 -5.66
N GLU A 21 3.19 12.18 -6.78
CA GLU A 21 2.66 11.40 -7.92
C GLU A 21 2.51 9.93 -7.53
N VAL A 22 3.56 9.31 -6.97
CA VAL A 22 3.49 7.91 -6.49
C VAL A 22 2.38 7.71 -5.45
N ALA A 23 2.22 8.65 -4.51
CA ALA A 23 1.17 8.57 -3.49
C ALA A 23 -0.24 8.71 -4.11
N THR A 24 -0.37 9.53 -5.15
CA THR A 24 -1.63 9.72 -5.87
C THR A 24 -2.04 8.46 -6.62
N ASP A 25 -1.10 7.82 -7.32
CA ASP A 25 -1.34 6.58 -8.05
C ASP A 25 -1.69 5.43 -7.10
N ALA A 26 -0.96 5.30 -5.99
CA ALA A 26 -1.26 4.31 -4.96
C ALA A 26 -2.64 4.55 -4.31
N LEU A 27 -3.06 5.81 -4.12
CA LEU A 27 -4.40 6.13 -3.63
C LEU A 27 -5.50 5.68 -4.61
N GLN A 28 -5.27 5.79 -5.92
CA GLN A 28 -6.22 5.29 -6.92
C GLN A 28 -6.38 3.77 -6.81
N GLN A 29 -5.28 3.03 -6.68
CA GLN A 29 -5.30 1.58 -6.44
C GLN A 29 -6.03 1.23 -5.14
N CYS A 30 -5.80 2.00 -4.07
CA CYS A 30 -6.46 1.83 -2.78
C CYS A 30 -7.98 1.99 -2.89
N LYS A 31 -8.44 3.03 -3.61
CA LYS A 31 -9.87 3.27 -3.87
C LYS A 31 -10.48 2.18 -4.74
N ALA A 32 -9.78 1.72 -5.78
CA ALA A 32 -10.24 0.65 -6.66
C ALA A 32 -10.42 -0.67 -5.87
N ARG A 33 -9.47 -1.03 -5.00
CA ARG A 33 -9.61 -2.19 -4.11
C ARG A 33 -10.80 -2.04 -3.17
N GLN A 34 -10.96 -0.89 -2.51
CA GLN A 34 -12.07 -0.67 -1.59
C GLN A 34 -13.44 -0.75 -2.30
N ALA A 35 -13.56 -0.23 -3.51
CA ALA A 35 -14.78 -0.32 -4.31
C ALA A 35 -15.13 -1.79 -4.68
N ALA A 36 -14.13 -2.62 -4.97
CA ALA A 36 -14.33 -4.05 -5.24
C ALA A 36 -14.86 -4.82 -4.01
N VAL A 37 -14.38 -4.50 -2.80
CA VAL A 37 -14.80 -5.16 -1.55
C VAL A 37 -16.23 -4.80 -1.12
N VAL A 38 -16.75 -3.64 -1.54
CA VAL A 38 -18.09 -3.15 -1.15
C VAL A 38 -19.24 -3.90 -1.83
N LYS A 39 -18.98 -4.65 -2.92
CA LYS A 39 -20.02 -5.36 -3.68
C LYS A 39 -20.67 -6.52 -2.91
N ASP A 40 -20.04 -7.03 -1.85
CA ASP A 40 -20.50 -8.22 -1.09
C ASP A 40 -21.25 -7.93 0.22
N LYS A 41 -21.18 -6.71 0.79
CA LYS A 41 -21.82 -6.42 2.09
C LYS A 41 -22.48 -5.04 2.09
N ARG A 42 -23.76 -5.02 1.72
CA ARG A 42 -24.63 -3.85 1.82
C ARG A 42 -24.74 -3.33 3.27
N ASP A 43 -24.53 -2.03 3.40
CA ASP A 43 -25.33 -1.08 4.20
C ASP A 43 -24.93 -0.56 5.59
N LYS A 44 -23.86 -0.98 6.28
CA LYS A 44 -23.60 -0.42 7.64
C LYS A 44 -22.21 0.10 7.99
N GLN A 45 -21.22 0.04 7.11
CA GLN A 45 -19.83 0.32 7.53
C GLN A 45 -18.99 1.07 6.50
N GLN A 46 -19.60 1.82 5.59
CA GLN A 46 -18.89 2.47 4.48
C GLN A 46 -18.39 3.89 4.82
N LYS A 47 -18.98 4.57 5.81
CA LYS A 47 -18.72 5.99 6.08
C LYS A 47 -17.43 6.26 6.88
N ASP A 48 -16.91 5.25 7.58
CA ASP A 48 -15.77 5.40 8.50
C ASP A 48 -14.50 4.63 8.09
N LYS A 49 -14.46 4.07 6.87
CA LYS A 49 -13.26 3.39 6.38
C LYS A 49 -12.26 4.42 5.87
N ARG A 50 -11.33 4.81 6.75
CA ARG A 50 -10.18 5.62 6.37
C ARG A 50 -9.34 4.84 5.35
N PRO A 51 -8.88 5.45 4.25
CA PRO A 51 -8.03 4.76 3.30
C PRO A 51 -6.70 4.41 3.96
N ILE A 52 -6.28 3.15 3.82
CA ILE A 52 -5.01 2.63 4.31
C ILE A 52 -4.17 2.29 3.08
N LEU A 53 -2.96 2.85 3.02
CA LEU A 53 -1.98 2.48 2.00
C LEU A 53 -1.43 1.09 2.32
N THR A 54 -1.63 0.13 1.42
CA THR A 54 -1.08 -1.23 1.56
C THR A 54 0.05 -1.48 0.57
N ILE A 55 0.82 -2.53 0.82
CA ILE A 55 1.91 -2.96 -0.06
C ILE A 55 1.41 -3.32 -1.47
N GLU A 56 0.18 -3.80 -1.60
CA GLU A 56 -0.45 -4.12 -2.87
C GLU A 56 -0.72 -2.87 -3.71
N ASP A 57 -1.20 -1.79 -3.07
CA ASP A 57 -1.42 -0.50 -3.74
C ASP A 57 -0.10 0.06 -4.26
N LEU A 58 0.90 0.04 -3.38
CA LEU A 58 2.22 0.58 -3.67
C LEU A 58 2.93 -0.25 -4.74
N SER A 59 2.87 -1.58 -4.67
CA SER A 59 3.47 -2.47 -5.68
C SER A 59 2.86 -2.24 -7.06
N LYS A 60 1.53 -2.11 -7.15
CA LYS A 60 0.85 -1.80 -8.41
C LYS A 60 1.23 -0.42 -8.95
N ALA A 61 1.22 0.61 -8.10
CA ALA A 61 1.60 1.96 -8.51
C ALA A 61 3.05 2.01 -9.02
N LEU A 62 3.98 1.37 -8.31
CA LEU A 62 5.41 1.36 -8.65
C LEU A 62 5.75 0.47 -9.86
N HIS A 63 4.92 -0.51 -10.17
CA HIS A 63 5.09 -1.37 -11.35
C HIS A 63 5.09 -0.55 -12.65
N GLU A 64 4.27 0.50 -12.74
CA GLU A 64 4.22 1.40 -13.90
C GLU A 64 5.51 2.22 -14.07
N TYR A 65 6.23 2.46 -12.97
CA TYR A 65 7.54 3.11 -12.96
C TYR A 65 8.70 2.10 -13.15
N GLY A 66 8.41 0.82 -13.41
CA GLY A 66 9.41 -0.23 -13.60
C GLY A 66 10.05 -0.75 -12.30
N VAL A 67 9.46 -0.44 -11.14
CA VAL A 67 9.97 -0.87 -9.84
C VAL A 67 9.19 -2.09 -9.36
N ASN A 68 9.87 -3.21 -9.19
CA ASN A 68 9.26 -4.46 -8.75
C ASN A 68 9.33 -4.60 -7.22
N VAL A 69 8.21 -4.36 -6.54
CA VAL A 69 8.07 -4.55 -5.08
C VAL A 69 7.45 -5.91 -4.80
N LYS A 70 8.24 -6.83 -4.23
CA LYS A 70 7.76 -8.15 -3.80
C LYS A 70 7.29 -8.07 -2.35
N HIS A 71 6.08 -8.56 -2.09
CA HIS A 71 5.67 -8.88 -0.73
C HIS A 71 6.53 -10.05 -0.24
N GLN A 72 7.22 -9.88 0.89
CA GLN A 72 7.90 -11.01 1.52
C GLN A 72 6.84 -11.93 2.11
N GLU A 73 6.91 -13.22 1.77
CA GLU A 73 6.08 -14.22 2.45
C GLU A 73 6.50 -14.28 3.91
N TYR A 74 5.51 -14.30 4.80
CA TYR A 74 5.75 -14.47 6.22
C TYR A 74 6.28 -15.88 6.46
N PHE A 75 7.51 -15.99 6.94
CA PHE A 75 8.07 -17.26 7.39
C PHE A 75 7.64 -17.47 8.83
N ALA A 76 6.81 -18.48 9.07
CA ALA A 76 6.59 -18.96 10.43
C ALA A 76 7.84 -19.76 10.86
N ASP A 77 8.50 -19.33 11.93
CA ASP A 77 9.68 -20.02 12.49
C ASP A 77 9.36 -21.44 13.03
N SER A 78 8.09 -21.84 13.03
CA SER A 78 7.65 -23.13 13.52
C SER A 78 6.63 -23.76 12.56
N PRO A 79 6.81 -25.04 12.17
CA PRO A 79 5.83 -25.79 11.37
C PRO A 79 4.48 -26.01 12.06
N LEU A 80 4.30 -25.50 13.29
CA LEU A 80 3.06 -25.57 14.08
C LEU A 80 2.22 -24.27 14.00
N THR A 81 2.69 -23.22 13.33
CA THR A 81 1.92 -21.97 13.21
C THR A 81 0.76 -22.15 12.23
N GLY A 82 -0.45 -22.39 12.75
CA GLY A 82 -1.67 -22.58 11.96
C GLY A 82 -2.43 -23.89 12.24
N ILE A 83 -1.89 -24.79 13.08
CA ILE A 83 -2.68 -25.89 13.64
C ILE A 83 -3.41 -25.39 14.89
N ASP A 84 -4.69 -25.12 14.74
CA ASP A 84 -5.60 -25.00 15.87
C ASP A 84 -5.72 -26.38 16.55
N PRO A 85 -5.30 -26.56 17.81
CA PRO A 85 -5.45 -27.84 18.51
C PRO A 85 -6.93 -28.21 18.76
N ALA A 86 -7.87 -27.32 18.44
CA ALA A 86 -9.31 -27.49 18.68
C ALA A 86 -10.08 -28.24 17.58
N SER A 87 -9.41 -28.91 16.62
CA SER A 87 -10.10 -29.69 15.57
C SER A 87 -9.82 -31.20 15.60
N ARG A 88 -9.23 -31.73 16.68
CA ARG A 88 -8.99 -33.18 16.83
C ARG A 88 -9.82 -33.78 17.95
N GLU A 89 -11.13 -33.69 17.80
CA GLU A 89 -12.08 -34.55 18.49
C GLU A 89 -13.35 -34.69 17.64
N GLU A 90 -13.29 -35.59 16.65
CA GLU A 90 -14.15 -36.78 16.46
C GLU A 90 -13.62 -37.64 15.30
#